data_AF-A0A2G9QLY2-F1
#
_entry.id   AF-A0A2G9QLY2-F1
#
_cell.length_a   1.000
_cell.length_b   1.000
_cell.length_c   1.000
_cell.angle_alpha   90.00
_cell.angle_beta   90.00
_cell.angle_gamma   90.00
#
_symmetry.space_group_name_H-M   'P 1'
#
loop_
_entity.id
_entity.type
_entity.pdbx_description
1 polymer ?
#
loop_
_entity_poly.entity_id
_entity_poly.type
_entity_poly.pdbx_seq_one_letter_code
_entity_poly.pdbx_strand_id
1 'polypeptide(L)'
;MRKLQKRIKSGTLNIKEDDPFELFIAATNIRYCYYNETHKILGNTYGMCVLQDFEALTPNLLARTIETVEGGGLVVLLLRTMSSLKQLYTMTMDVHSRYRTEAHQDIVGRFNERFILSLSSCKNCMVIDDQLNILPISSHNANITPIPPKTQESSLTPEEQELLDVKLSLQDTQPVGVLVENCKTLDQAKAVLKFIEAISEKTLRSTVALTAARGRGKSAALGLAIAGAVAFGYDLFTFLFSLYIHPADAVKLGQAELVVIDEAAAIPLPLVKSLMGPYLVFMASTINGYEGTGRSLSLKLIQQLRQQSAESQVSNTAENKNTSTQLLSSARTLHEVSLQESIRYAPGDAVEKWLNELLCLDCLNISRMISGCPLPETCSLYYVNRDTLFCYHKASESFLQRLMALYVASHYKNSPNDLQMLSDAPAHHLFCLLPPVPPTQNSLPEVLAVLQVCLEGEISRQSVMSSLSRGKKASGDLIPWTVSEQFQDPDFSSLSGGRVVRIAVHPDYQGMGYGSKALQLLQMYYEGQFTCLEENVINKPQDITSISSEAVSLLEEMVTPRKNLPPLLLRLSERPAEKLDYLGVSYGLTPQLLK
;
A
#
# COMPACT_ATOMS: atom_id res chain seq x y z
N MET A 1 -10.61 22.15 27.11
CA MET A 1 -11.91 22.49 26.46
C MET A 1 -13.00 23.00 27.40
N ARG A 2 -13.64 22.19 28.26
CA ARG A 2 -14.76 22.68 29.12
C ARG A 2 -14.39 23.83 30.06
N LYS A 3 -13.18 23.82 30.63
CA LYS A 3 -12.66 24.95 31.43
C LYS A 3 -12.45 26.21 30.59
N LEU A 4 -11.93 26.05 29.38
CA LEU A 4 -11.67 27.13 28.42
C LEU A 4 -12.98 27.76 27.90
N GLN A 5 -13.97 26.94 27.54
CA GLN A 5 -15.32 27.40 27.19
C GLN A 5 -16.04 28.10 28.34
N LYS A 6 -15.79 27.70 29.60
CA LYS A 6 -16.28 28.43 30.77
C LYS A 6 -15.61 29.80 30.90
N ARG A 7 -14.29 29.91 30.68
CA ARG A 7 -13.55 31.19 30.67
C ARG A 7 -14.00 32.13 29.54
N ILE A 8 -14.33 31.59 28.37
CA ILE A 8 -14.92 32.34 27.25
C ILE A 8 -16.29 32.89 27.65
N LYS A 9 -17.16 32.02 28.22
CA LYS A 9 -18.51 32.41 28.65
C LYS A 9 -18.53 33.39 29.81
N SER A 10 -17.51 33.38 30.67
CA SER A 10 -17.37 34.34 31.78
C SER A 10 -16.76 35.68 31.33
N GLY A 11 -16.32 35.83 30.08
CA GLY A 11 -15.74 37.08 29.57
C GLY A 11 -14.39 37.45 30.18
N THR A 12 -13.75 36.53 30.91
CA THR A 12 -12.47 36.74 31.61
C THR A 12 -11.26 36.33 30.77
N LEU A 13 -11.40 36.30 29.45
CA LEU A 13 -10.34 35.90 28.54
C LEU A 13 -9.59 37.15 28.10
N ASN A 14 -8.39 37.33 28.63
CA ASN A 14 -7.53 38.47 28.36
C ASN A 14 -6.56 38.08 27.24
N ILE A 15 -6.76 38.64 26.04
CA ILE A 15 -5.97 38.35 24.82
C ILE A 15 -4.46 38.61 25.00
N LYS A 16 -4.06 39.39 26.01
CA LYS A 16 -2.65 39.70 26.31
C LYS A 16 -2.01 38.80 27.38
N GLU A 17 -2.81 38.12 28.20
CA GLU A 17 -2.32 37.28 29.31
C GLU A 17 -2.49 35.79 29.02
N ASP A 18 -3.46 35.42 28.19
CA ASP A 18 -3.72 34.05 27.84
C ASP A 18 -2.75 33.57 26.73
N ASP A 19 -2.33 32.31 26.85
CA ASP A 19 -1.41 31.64 25.93
C ASP A 19 -1.96 31.67 24.48
N PRO A 20 -1.19 32.14 23.47
CA PRO A 20 -1.58 32.08 22.07
C PRO A 20 -2.08 30.71 21.61
N PHE A 21 -1.58 29.62 22.21
CA PHE A 21 -2.05 28.26 21.92
C PHE A 21 -3.48 28.00 22.42
N GLU A 22 -3.84 28.50 23.61
CA GLU A 22 -5.20 28.41 24.13
C GLU A 22 -6.18 29.20 23.25
N LEU A 23 -5.76 30.37 22.77
CA LEU A 23 -6.55 31.19 21.85
C LEU A 23 -6.71 30.52 20.48
N PHE A 24 -5.65 29.89 19.96
CA PHE A 24 -5.71 29.11 18.73
C PHE A 24 -6.73 27.97 18.83
N ILE A 25 -6.70 27.19 19.91
CA ILE A 25 -7.64 26.07 20.14
C ILE A 25 -9.09 26.58 20.29
N ALA A 26 -9.29 27.76 20.88
CA ALA A 26 -10.62 28.34 21.05
C ALA A 26 -11.22 28.87 19.74
N ALA A 27 -10.39 29.50 18.90
CA ALA A 27 -10.83 30.19 17.70
C ALA A 27 -10.98 29.27 16.48
N THR A 28 -10.17 28.21 16.40
CA THR A 28 -10.13 27.32 15.23
C THR A 28 -11.02 26.09 15.39
N ASN A 29 -11.55 25.59 14.28
CA ASN A 29 -12.35 24.36 14.26
C ASN A 29 -11.42 23.14 14.14
N ILE A 30 -11.00 22.61 15.28
CA ILE A 30 -10.08 21.47 15.36
C ILE A 30 -10.87 20.17 15.54
N ARG A 31 -10.65 19.21 14.63
CA ARG A 31 -11.14 17.84 14.80
C ARG A 31 -10.08 16.96 15.44
N TYR A 32 -10.30 16.58 16.68
CA TYR A 32 -9.46 15.62 17.38
C TYR A 32 -9.80 14.19 16.96
N CYS A 33 -8.78 13.40 16.65
CA CYS A 33 -8.92 12.00 16.24
C CYS A 33 -7.80 11.18 16.91
N TYR A 34 -8.17 10.05 17.51
CA TYR A 34 -7.18 9.09 17.99
C TYR A 34 -6.62 8.28 16.81
N TYR A 35 -5.38 7.80 16.92
CA TYR A 35 -4.73 7.04 15.84
C TYR A 35 -5.49 5.78 15.41
N ASN A 36 -6.15 5.10 16.36
CA ASN A 36 -7.00 3.94 16.08
C ASN A 36 -8.26 4.30 15.27
N GLU A 37 -8.68 5.56 15.31
CA GLU A 37 -9.92 6.05 14.69
C GLU A 37 -9.69 6.80 13.37
N THR A 38 -8.48 6.74 12.81
CA THR A 38 -8.16 7.42 11.53
C THR A 38 -8.96 6.94 10.32
N HIS A 39 -9.70 5.84 10.44
CA HIS A 39 -10.67 5.45 9.41
C HIS A 39 -11.88 6.42 9.34
N LYS A 40 -12.18 7.19 10.41
CA LYS A 40 -13.31 8.13 10.46
C LYS A 40 -13.04 9.46 9.76
N ILE A 41 -11.76 9.79 9.49
CA ILE A 41 -11.39 11.01 8.78
C ILE A 41 -11.44 10.85 7.26
N LEU A 42 -11.58 9.60 6.78
CA LEU A 42 -11.72 9.29 5.37
C LEU A 42 -12.94 10.00 4.78
N GLY A 43 -12.79 10.49 3.55
CA GLY A 43 -13.80 11.31 2.86
C GLY A 43 -13.80 12.79 3.21
N ASN A 44 -13.15 13.19 4.31
CA ASN A 44 -12.98 14.61 4.65
C ASN A 44 -11.64 15.13 4.09
N THR A 45 -11.57 16.46 3.96
CA THR A 45 -10.37 17.19 3.56
C THR A 45 -10.06 18.27 4.60
N TYR A 46 -8.79 18.47 4.92
CA TYR A 46 -8.34 19.44 5.92
C TYR A 46 -7.21 20.32 5.35
N GLY A 47 -7.12 21.57 5.81
CA GLY A 47 -6.01 22.47 5.46
C GLY A 47 -4.73 22.20 6.26
N MET A 48 -4.84 21.64 7.47
CA MET A 48 -3.69 21.36 8.32
C MET A 48 -3.88 20.04 9.07
N CYS A 49 -2.83 19.22 9.10
CA CYS A 49 -2.77 17.98 9.88
C CYS A 49 -1.61 18.05 10.86
N VAL A 50 -1.89 17.86 12.16
CA VAL A 50 -0.86 17.83 13.22
C VAL A 50 -0.81 16.43 13.82
N LEU A 51 0.37 15.80 13.77
CA LEU A 51 0.63 14.50 14.38
C LEU A 51 1.53 14.70 15.60
N GLN A 52 1.02 14.32 16.78
CA GLN A 52 1.67 14.58 18.06
C GLN A 52 2.75 13.57 18.44
N ASP A 53 2.48 12.27 18.27
CA ASP A 53 3.39 11.22 18.71
C ASP A 53 4.05 10.54 17.50
N PHE A 54 5.33 10.85 17.30
CA PHE A 54 6.16 10.22 16.28
C PHE A 54 6.33 8.70 16.51
N GLU A 55 6.46 8.29 17.78
CA GLU A 55 6.67 6.90 18.20
C GLU A 55 5.47 5.98 17.91
N ALA A 56 4.31 6.51 17.56
CA ALA A 56 3.12 5.72 17.23
C ALA A 56 2.77 5.73 15.73
N LEU A 57 3.58 6.38 14.89
CA LEU A 57 3.30 6.56 13.47
C LEU A 57 3.47 5.24 12.69
N THR A 58 2.35 4.68 12.25
CA THR A 58 2.38 3.54 11.31
C THR A 58 2.32 4.03 9.87
N PRO A 59 2.89 3.29 8.90
CA PRO A 59 2.78 3.59 7.47
C PRO A 59 1.35 3.88 7.00
N ASN A 60 0.39 3.08 7.46
CA ASN A 60 -1.02 3.25 7.10
C ASN A 60 -1.63 4.53 7.70
N LEU A 61 -1.22 4.90 8.92
CA LEU A 61 -1.63 6.16 9.54
C LEU A 61 -1.13 7.35 8.72
N LEU A 62 0.16 7.35 8.38
CA LEU A 62 0.79 8.39 7.55
C LEU A 62 0.08 8.55 6.22
N ALA A 63 -0.19 7.45 5.53
CA ALA A 63 -0.90 7.48 4.26
C ALA A 63 -2.30 8.08 4.38
N ARG A 64 -3.06 7.67 5.42
CA ARG A 64 -4.40 8.21 5.69
C ARG A 64 -4.40 9.70 5.97
N THR A 65 -3.47 10.18 6.78
CA THR A 65 -3.47 11.56 7.26
C THR A 65 -2.94 12.52 6.19
N ILE A 66 -1.84 12.15 5.50
CA ILE A 66 -1.24 12.98 4.46
C ILE A 66 -2.20 13.14 3.27
N GLU A 67 -2.86 12.05 2.84
CA GLU A 67 -3.83 12.13 1.74
C GLU A 67 -5.04 13.03 2.05
N THR A 68 -5.41 13.23 3.31
CA THR A 68 -6.56 14.08 3.69
C THR A 68 -6.24 15.57 3.65
N VAL A 69 -5.00 15.96 3.42
CA VAL A 69 -4.60 17.37 3.33
C VAL A 69 -4.80 17.90 1.91
N GLU A 70 -5.33 19.10 1.78
CA GLU A 70 -5.49 19.79 0.48
C GLU A 70 -4.19 20.48 0.03
N GLY A 71 -4.11 20.78 -1.27
CA GLY A 71 -3.00 21.53 -1.86
C GLY A 71 -2.86 22.91 -1.21
N GLY A 72 -1.63 23.27 -0.82
CA GLY A 72 -1.34 24.47 -0.05
C GLY A 72 -1.52 24.30 1.47
N GLY A 73 -1.96 23.13 1.92
CA GLY A 73 -2.02 22.76 3.33
C GLY A 73 -0.67 22.37 3.93
N LEU A 74 -0.67 22.12 5.24
CA LEU A 74 0.54 21.78 6.01
C LEU A 74 0.36 20.48 6.80
N VAL A 75 1.36 19.61 6.72
CA VAL A 75 1.50 18.42 7.59
C VAL A 75 2.61 18.70 8.60
N VAL A 76 2.26 18.73 9.88
CA VAL A 76 3.18 19.01 10.98
C VAL A 76 3.37 17.73 11.81
N LEU A 77 4.63 17.30 11.93
CA LEU A 77 5.05 16.21 12.79
C LEU A 77 5.74 16.80 14.02
N LEU A 78 5.20 16.54 15.21
CA LEU A 78 5.83 16.97 16.46
C LEU A 78 6.79 15.90 16.97
N LEU A 79 7.98 16.33 17.40
CA LEU A 79 9.00 15.49 18.01
C LEU A 79 9.22 15.99 19.44
N ARG A 80 8.83 15.19 20.43
CA ARG A 80 8.72 15.65 21.83
C ARG A 80 10.06 15.78 22.56
N THR A 81 11.07 14.99 22.20
CA THR A 81 12.39 15.01 22.84
C THR A 81 13.49 14.91 21.80
N MET A 82 14.31 15.96 21.68
CA MET A 82 15.55 15.96 20.90
C MET A 82 16.74 15.89 21.87
N SER A 83 17.20 14.70 22.26
CA SER A 83 18.54 14.55 22.88
C SER A 83 19.60 14.23 21.83
N SER A 84 19.22 13.50 20.77
CA SER A 84 19.99 13.29 19.54
C SER A 84 19.04 12.69 18.48
N LEU A 85 19.18 13.08 17.20
CA LEU A 85 18.49 12.39 16.10
C LEU A 85 18.84 10.88 16.06
N LYS A 86 20.00 10.48 16.62
CA LYS A 86 20.38 9.07 16.75
C LYS A 86 19.53 8.30 17.76
N GLN A 87 18.94 8.95 18.76
CA GLN A 87 18.02 8.27 19.67
C GLN A 87 16.69 7.93 18.99
N LEU A 88 16.27 8.69 17.97
CA LEU A 88 15.10 8.35 17.16
C LEU A 88 15.30 7.02 16.40
N TYR A 89 16.54 6.67 16.05
CA TYR A 89 16.86 5.37 15.44
C TYR A 89 16.62 4.19 16.39
N THR A 90 16.82 4.41 17.69
CA THR A 90 16.71 3.38 18.72
C THR A 90 15.38 3.40 19.48
N MET A 91 14.50 4.35 19.21
CA MET A 91 13.22 4.46 19.90
C MET A 91 12.32 3.28 19.54
N THR A 92 11.98 2.50 20.57
CA THR A 92 10.99 1.43 20.45
C THR A 92 9.60 2.03 20.44
N MET A 93 8.88 1.90 19.33
CA MET A 93 7.48 2.30 19.21
C MET A 93 6.57 1.41 20.07
N ASP A 94 5.44 1.93 20.54
CA ASP A 94 4.42 1.12 21.22
C ASP A 94 3.87 0.00 20.32
N VAL A 95 3.86 0.21 19.00
CA VAL A 95 3.50 -0.80 18.00
C VAL A 95 4.43 -2.01 18.04
N HIS A 96 5.70 -1.81 18.43
CA HIS A 96 6.70 -2.86 18.54
C HIS A 96 6.31 -3.91 19.58
N SER A 97 5.50 -3.58 20.59
CA SER A 97 4.97 -4.56 21.54
C SER A 97 4.23 -5.73 20.87
N ARG A 98 3.64 -5.52 19.68
CA ARG A 98 2.94 -6.56 18.91
C ARG A 98 3.87 -7.49 18.13
N TYR A 99 5.12 -7.06 17.90
CA TYR A 99 6.11 -7.80 17.12
C TYR A 99 7.15 -8.51 18.01
N ARG A 100 7.04 -8.37 19.33
CA ARG A 100 7.87 -9.11 20.29
C ARG A 100 7.34 -10.53 20.42
N THR A 101 8.16 -11.51 20.09
CA THR A 101 7.95 -12.90 20.51
C THR A 101 8.73 -13.15 21.81
N GLU A 102 8.44 -14.23 22.53
CA GLU A 102 9.20 -14.57 23.74
C GLU A 102 10.69 -14.81 23.43
N ALA A 103 10.97 -15.44 22.29
CA ALA A 103 12.32 -15.72 21.79
C ALA A 103 13.06 -14.47 21.28
N HIS A 104 12.35 -13.47 20.74
CA HIS A 104 12.95 -12.26 20.17
C HIS A 104 12.29 -10.98 20.68
N GLN A 105 12.90 -10.38 21.70
CA GLN A 105 12.40 -9.16 22.37
C GLN A 105 13.01 -7.87 21.80
N ASP A 106 14.21 -7.95 21.22
CA ASP A 106 14.96 -6.81 20.70
C ASP A 106 14.41 -6.38 19.34
N ILE A 107 13.70 -5.26 19.34
CA ILE A 107 13.13 -4.68 18.12
C ILE A 107 13.96 -3.47 17.71
N VAL A 108 14.42 -3.50 16.47
CA VAL A 108 15.17 -2.40 15.85
C VAL A 108 14.21 -1.62 14.96
N GLY A 109 14.07 -0.31 15.20
CA GLY A 109 13.18 0.58 14.46
C GLY A 109 13.69 0.96 13.07
N ARG A 110 13.91 -0.02 12.19
CA ARG A 110 14.47 0.19 10.83
C ARG A 110 13.59 1.08 9.97
N PHE A 111 12.27 0.96 10.09
CA PHE A 111 11.34 1.83 9.36
C PHE A 111 11.55 3.30 9.74
N ASN A 112 11.77 3.59 11.03
CA ASN A 112 11.98 4.95 11.52
C ASN A 112 13.31 5.53 11.00
N GLU A 113 14.37 4.72 10.94
CA GLU A 113 15.63 5.15 10.32
C GLU A 113 15.43 5.52 8.86
N ARG A 114 14.76 4.65 8.09
CA ARG A 114 14.41 4.90 6.68
C ARG A 114 13.53 6.13 6.53
N PHE A 115 12.56 6.32 7.42
CA PHE A 115 11.66 7.47 7.41
C PHE A 115 12.43 8.79 7.55
N ILE A 116 13.33 8.89 8.53
CA ILE A 116 14.13 10.10 8.76
C ILE A 116 15.06 10.39 7.57
N LEU A 117 15.73 9.36 7.04
CA LEU A 117 16.55 9.49 5.83
C LEU A 117 15.73 9.94 4.62
N SER A 118 14.51 9.45 4.50
CA SER A 118 13.60 9.87 3.43
C SER A 118 13.15 11.33 3.56
N LEU A 119 12.94 11.83 4.77
CA LEU A 119 12.61 13.24 5.01
C LEU A 119 13.74 14.15 4.55
N SER A 120 15.01 13.76 4.76
CA SER A 120 16.16 14.51 4.27
C SER A 120 16.22 14.60 2.73
N SER A 121 15.64 13.62 2.02
CA SER A 121 15.57 13.64 0.55
C SER A 121 14.35 14.37 0.00
N CYS A 122 13.34 14.63 0.84
CA CYS A 122 12.14 15.35 0.44
C CYS A 122 12.44 16.85 0.28
N LYS A 123 12.14 17.40 -0.90
CA LYS A 123 12.40 18.82 -1.23
C LYS A 123 11.53 19.80 -0.44
N ASN A 124 10.31 19.38 -0.07
CA ASN A 124 9.31 20.22 0.57
C ASN A 124 9.21 19.95 2.10
N CYS A 125 10.21 19.28 2.68
CA CYS A 125 10.28 19.02 4.12
C CYS A 125 11.22 20.01 4.79
N MET A 126 10.73 20.70 5.83
CA MET A 126 11.52 21.61 6.64
C MET A 126 11.52 21.12 8.08
N VAL A 127 12.71 21.02 8.68
CA VAL A 127 12.87 20.71 10.10
C VAL A 127 13.10 22.01 10.85
N ILE A 128 12.29 22.22 11.88
CA ILE A 128 12.22 23.47 12.63
C ILE A 128 12.32 23.13 14.11
N ASP A 129 13.08 23.93 14.85
CA ASP A 129 13.18 23.87 16.31
C ASP A 129 11.99 24.59 16.99
N ASP A 130 11.84 24.43 18.31
CA ASP A 130 10.76 25.01 19.13
C ASP A 130 10.67 26.54 19.01
N GLN A 131 11.78 27.20 18.69
CA GLN A 131 11.87 28.64 18.48
C GLN A 131 11.63 29.09 17.03
N LEU A 132 11.15 28.19 16.17
CA LEU A 132 10.98 28.42 14.73
C LEU A 132 12.28 28.62 13.94
N ASN A 133 13.42 28.18 14.50
CA ASN A 133 14.70 28.20 13.80
C ASN A 133 14.79 27.03 12.82
N ILE A 134 15.18 27.30 11.58
CA ILE A 134 15.33 26.28 10.53
C ILE A 134 16.63 25.51 10.78
N LEU A 135 16.55 24.18 10.91
CA LEU A 135 17.71 23.32 11.03
C LEU A 135 18.23 22.96 9.62
N PRO A 136 19.54 23.14 9.33
CA PRO A 136 20.13 22.85 8.03
C PRO A 136 20.42 21.34 7.85
N ILE A 137 19.44 20.49 8.10
CA ILE A 137 19.57 19.03 7.94
C ILE A 137 19.48 18.64 6.47
N SER A 138 18.69 19.37 5.67
CA SER A 138 18.57 19.17 4.22
C SER A 138 19.21 20.35 3.46
N SER A 139 20.04 20.02 2.47
CA SER A 139 20.70 21.00 1.60
C SER A 139 19.73 21.81 0.73
N HIS A 140 18.48 21.35 0.62
CA HIS A 140 17.44 21.98 -0.19
C HIS A 140 16.82 23.22 0.47
N ASN A 141 16.82 23.30 1.81
CA ASN A 141 16.17 24.39 2.54
C ASN A 141 16.84 25.76 2.32
N ALA A 142 18.14 25.77 2.00
CA ALA A 142 18.88 27.00 1.73
C ALA A 142 18.50 27.67 0.40
N ASN A 143 17.85 26.96 -0.53
CA ASN A 143 17.61 27.41 -1.90
C ASN A 143 16.12 27.70 -2.21
N ILE A 144 15.25 27.76 -1.21
CA ILE A 144 13.82 28.01 -1.42
C ILE A 144 13.63 29.49 -1.76
N THR A 145 13.27 29.79 -3.01
CA THR A 145 12.89 31.13 -3.45
C THR A 145 11.37 31.27 -3.51
N PRO A 146 10.81 32.43 -3.10
CA PRO A 146 9.38 32.67 -3.23
C PRO A 146 8.99 32.72 -4.71
N ILE A 147 8.00 31.92 -5.09
CA ILE A 147 7.44 31.96 -6.45
C ILE A 147 6.70 33.29 -6.60
N PRO A 148 6.92 34.05 -7.69
CA PRO A 148 6.19 35.29 -7.93
C PRO A 148 4.68 35.02 -8.01
N PRO A 149 3.83 35.90 -7.46
CA PRO A 149 2.38 35.72 -7.51
C PRO A 149 1.92 35.68 -8.97
N LYS A 150 1.18 34.62 -9.33
CA LYS A 150 0.64 34.46 -10.70
C LYS A 150 -0.33 35.60 -11.02
N THR A 151 -0.10 36.33 -12.10
CA THR A 151 -1.06 37.28 -12.69
C THR A 151 -2.20 36.53 -13.36
N GLN A 152 -3.42 37.08 -13.30
CA GLN A 152 -4.68 36.37 -13.57
C GLN A 152 -4.80 35.75 -14.98
N GLU A 153 -4.10 36.27 -16.00
CA GLU A 153 -4.28 35.85 -17.40
C GLU A 153 -3.27 34.80 -17.91
N SER A 154 -2.18 34.53 -17.18
CA SER A 154 -1.17 33.50 -17.53
C SER A 154 -1.25 32.25 -16.64
N SER A 155 -2.36 32.09 -15.92
CA SER A 155 -2.43 31.27 -14.69
C SER A 155 -3.01 29.87 -14.87
N LEU A 156 -3.75 29.61 -15.95
CA LEU A 156 -4.41 28.32 -16.18
C LEU A 156 -3.43 27.30 -16.75
N THR A 157 -3.37 26.15 -16.10
CA THR A 157 -2.68 24.98 -16.64
C THR A 157 -3.35 24.55 -17.97
N PRO A 158 -2.62 23.92 -18.89
CA PRO A 158 -3.21 23.46 -20.16
C PRO A 158 -4.42 22.53 -19.92
N GLU A 159 -4.40 21.74 -18.86
CA GLU A 159 -5.48 20.83 -18.46
C GLU A 159 -6.75 21.58 -18.00
N GLU A 160 -6.60 22.72 -17.31
CA GLU A 160 -7.73 23.57 -16.91
C GLU A 160 -8.35 24.28 -18.11
N GLN A 161 -7.55 24.68 -19.11
CA GLN A 161 -8.06 25.26 -20.35
C GLN A 161 -8.86 24.23 -21.15
N GLU A 162 -8.32 23.03 -21.33
CA GLU A 162 -9.05 21.94 -21.99
C GLU A 162 -10.37 21.59 -21.27
N LEU A 163 -10.39 21.63 -19.93
CA LEU A 163 -11.61 21.39 -19.16
C LEU A 163 -12.66 22.47 -19.43
N LEU A 164 -12.26 23.75 -19.50
CA LEU A 164 -13.16 24.84 -19.82
C LEU A 164 -13.73 24.70 -21.23
N ASP A 165 -12.91 24.33 -22.20
CA ASP A 165 -13.34 24.10 -23.58
C ASP A 165 -14.36 22.95 -23.66
N VAL A 166 -14.10 21.84 -22.96
CA VAL A 166 -15.04 20.72 -22.86
C VAL A 166 -16.35 21.16 -22.22
N LYS A 167 -16.30 21.93 -21.12
CA LYS A 167 -17.50 22.46 -20.47
C LYS A 167 -18.31 23.34 -21.42
N LEU A 168 -17.68 24.29 -22.11
CA LEU A 168 -18.32 25.17 -23.07
C LEU A 168 -18.96 24.39 -24.23
N SER A 169 -18.28 23.38 -24.75
CA SER A 169 -18.78 22.57 -25.88
C SER A 169 -20.05 21.77 -25.56
N LEU A 170 -20.29 21.46 -24.27
CA LEU A 170 -21.36 20.57 -23.82
C LEU A 170 -22.48 21.29 -23.05
N GLN A 171 -22.42 22.62 -22.91
CA GLN A 171 -23.42 23.41 -22.18
C GLN A 171 -24.84 23.18 -22.71
N ASP A 172 -25.00 23.05 -24.03
CA ASP A 172 -26.32 22.93 -24.66
C ASP A 172 -26.89 21.49 -24.59
N THR A 173 -26.06 20.49 -24.32
CA THR A 173 -26.47 19.08 -24.26
C THR A 173 -26.98 18.69 -22.87
N GLN A 174 -28.27 18.85 -22.60
CA GLN A 174 -28.88 18.34 -21.36
C GLN A 174 -29.16 16.82 -21.46
N PRO A 175 -28.94 16.01 -20.40
CA PRO A 175 -28.50 16.36 -19.04
C PRO A 175 -26.97 16.41 -18.84
N VAL A 176 -26.19 16.10 -19.88
CA VAL A 176 -24.72 15.93 -19.82
C VAL A 176 -23.99 17.20 -19.40
N GLY A 177 -24.38 18.36 -19.92
CA GLY A 177 -23.74 19.65 -19.65
C GLY A 177 -23.71 19.98 -18.15
N VAL A 178 -24.84 19.80 -17.45
CA VAL A 178 -24.96 20.05 -16.00
C VAL A 178 -24.08 19.09 -15.19
N LEU A 179 -23.98 17.83 -15.63
CA LEU A 179 -23.13 16.84 -14.95
C LEU A 179 -21.64 17.14 -15.13
N VAL A 180 -21.23 17.53 -16.34
CA VAL A 180 -19.85 17.87 -16.68
C VAL A 180 -19.42 19.19 -16.05
N GLU A 181 -20.35 20.15 -15.86
CA GLU A 181 -20.08 21.40 -15.15
C GLU A 181 -19.60 21.16 -13.70
N ASN A 182 -20.17 20.15 -13.03
CA ASN A 182 -19.80 19.74 -11.67
C ASN A 182 -18.42 19.04 -11.57
N CYS A 183 -17.83 18.59 -12.69
CA CYS A 183 -16.51 17.96 -12.69
C CYS A 183 -15.42 18.98 -12.38
N LYS A 184 -14.47 18.61 -11.51
CA LYS A 184 -13.34 19.45 -11.12
C LYS A 184 -12.12 19.29 -12.04
N THR A 185 -11.90 18.07 -12.52
CA THR A 185 -10.71 17.66 -13.27
C THR A 185 -11.10 17.20 -14.68
N LEU A 186 -10.21 17.35 -15.65
CA LEU A 186 -10.40 16.90 -17.03
C LEU A 186 -10.65 15.38 -17.10
N ASP A 187 -9.88 14.61 -16.34
CA ASP A 187 -10.00 13.14 -16.26
C ASP A 187 -11.40 12.71 -15.82
N GLN A 188 -11.98 13.39 -14.85
CA GLN A 188 -13.36 13.13 -14.40
C GLN A 188 -14.38 13.45 -15.48
N ALA A 189 -14.23 14.57 -16.20
CA ALA A 189 -15.12 14.92 -17.30
C ALA A 189 -15.09 13.84 -18.40
N LYS A 190 -13.88 13.43 -18.83
CA LYS A 190 -13.69 12.33 -19.79
C LYS A 190 -14.27 11.01 -19.29
N ALA A 191 -14.14 10.71 -18.00
CA ALA A 191 -14.71 9.50 -17.41
C ALA A 191 -16.24 9.50 -17.41
N VAL A 192 -16.86 10.61 -16.96
CA VAL A 192 -18.32 10.77 -16.95
C VAL A 192 -18.89 10.68 -18.37
N LEU A 193 -18.22 11.29 -19.36
CA LEU A 193 -18.63 11.18 -20.77
C LEU A 193 -18.62 9.74 -21.26
N LYS A 194 -17.57 8.96 -20.95
CA LYS A 194 -17.53 7.53 -21.31
C LYS A 194 -18.62 6.71 -20.61
N PHE A 195 -18.96 7.02 -19.36
CA PHE A 195 -20.08 6.37 -18.69
C PHE A 195 -21.41 6.67 -19.39
N ILE A 196 -21.63 7.92 -19.77
CA ILE A 196 -22.84 8.35 -20.48
C ILE A 196 -22.91 7.75 -21.89
N GLU A 197 -21.79 7.64 -22.59
CA GLU A 197 -21.72 6.98 -23.89
C GLU A 197 -22.13 5.50 -23.78
N ALA A 198 -21.62 4.77 -22.77
CA ALA A 198 -22.00 3.38 -22.52
C ALA A 198 -23.49 3.22 -22.14
N ILE A 199 -24.06 4.21 -21.43
CA ILE A 199 -25.50 4.26 -21.12
C ILE A 199 -26.32 4.50 -22.39
N SER A 200 -25.85 5.37 -23.29
CA SER A 200 -26.51 5.72 -24.54
C SER A 200 -26.49 4.58 -25.56
N GLU A 201 -25.45 3.75 -25.55
CA GLU A 201 -25.30 2.60 -26.47
C GLU A 201 -26.43 1.55 -26.29
N LYS A 202 -27.11 1.54 -25.13
CA LYS A 202 -28.19 0.59 -24.76
C LYS A 202 -27.81 -0.89 -24.96
N THR A 203 -26.52 -1.21 -24.88
CA THR A 203 -26.02 -2.58 -24.95
C THR A 203 -26.22 -3.24 -23.58
N LEU A 204 -27.11 -4.25 -23.53
CA LEU A 204 -27.46 -4.93 -22.28
C LEU A 204 -26.23 -5.58 -21.60
N ARG A 205 -25.19 -5.98 -22.35
CA ARG A 205 -24.00 -6.67 -21.80
C ARG A 205 -22.71 -5.87 -21.97
N SER A 206 -22.69 -4.64 -21.45
CA SER A 206 -21.48 -3.80 -21.39
C SER A 206 -20.92 -3.68 -19.97
N THR A 207 -19.63 -3.42 -19.86
CA THR A 207 -18.97 -3.17 -18.57
C THR A 207 -17.97 -2.04 -18.68
N VAL A 208 -18.15 -1.05 -17.81
CA VAL A 208 -17.23 0.07 -17.69
C VAL A 208 -16.43 -0.12 -16.41
N ALA A 209 -15.11 -0.28 -16.56
CA ALA A 209 -14.17 -0.44 -15.46
C ALA A 209 -13.40 0.86 -15.24
N LEU A 210 -13.67 1.52 -14.12
CA LEU A 210 -12.97 2.71 -13.63
C LEU A 210 -11.87 2.30 -12.65
N THR A 211 -10.64 2.65 -12.99
CA THR A 211 -9.46 2.44 -12.14
C THR A 211 -8.92 3.79 -11.70
N ALA A 212 -8.67 3.96 -10.41
CA ALA A 212 -8.19 5.25 -9.91
C ALA A 212 -7.35 5.05 -8.66
N ALA A 213 -6.38 5.92 -8.43
CA ALA A 213 -5.77 6.01 -7.11
C ALA A 213 -6.75 6.58 -6.08
N ARG A 214 -6.42 6.42 -4.81
CA ARG A 214 -7.19 7.04 -3.74
C ARG A 214 -7.11 8.56 -3.85
N GLY A 215 -8.20 9.25 -3.50
CA GLY A 215 -8.23 10.72 -3.53
C GLY A 215 -8.37 11.34 -4.94
N ARG A 216 -8.62 10.55 -5.99
CA ARG A 216 -8.82 11.04 -7.39
C ARG A 216 -10.29 11.31 -7.75
N GLY A 217 -11.21 11.19 -6.78
CA GLY A 217 -12.64 11.48 -6.96
C GLY A 217 -13.46 10.38 -7.63
N LYS A 218 -13.01 9.12 -7.54
CA LYS A 218 -13.70 7.92 -8.05
C LYS A 218 -15.19 7.86 -7.65
N SER A 219 -15.51 8.04 -6.37
CA SER A 219 -16.90 8.00 -5.87
C SER A 219 -17.74 9.19 -6.36
N ALA A 220 -17.12 10.35 -6.61
CA ALA A 220 -17.80 11.50 -7.19
C ALA A 220 -18.14 11.25 -8.68
N ALA A 221 -17.19 10.70 -9.45
CA ALA A 221 -17.43 10.32 -10.84
C ALA A 221 -18.51 9.23 -10.97
N LEU A 222 -18.50 8.21 -10.10
CA LEU A 222 -19.57 7.21 -10.04
C LEU A 222 -20.93 7.83 -9.68
N GLY A 223 -20.97 8.74 -8.70
CA GLY A 223 -22.21 9.43 -8.32
C GLY A 223 -22.81 10.26 -9.47
N LEU A 224 -21.97 10.98 -10.21
CA LEU A 224 -22.38 11.72 -11.42
C LEU A 224 -22.87 10.78 -12.53
N ALA A 225 -22.19 9.64 -12.73
CA ALA A 225 -22.62 8.63 -13.69
C ALA A 225 -23.99 8.03 -13.35
N ILE A 226 -24.25 7.75 -12.06
CA ILE A 226 -25.56 7.27 -11.59
C ILE A 226 -26.63 8.34 -11.82
N ALA A 227 -26.35 9.60 -11.47
CA ALA A 227 -27.30 10.70 -11.71
C ALA A 227 -27.63 10.84 -13.21
N GLY A 228 -26.63 10.68 -14.08
CA GLY A 228 -26.83 10.60 -15.53
C GLY A 228 -27.71 9.42 -15.95
N ALA A 229 -27.44 8.22 -15.45
CA ALA A 229 -28.24 7.03 -15.78
C ALA A 229 -29.72 7.19 -15.41
N VAL A 230 -30.00 7.78 -14.23
CA VAL A 230 -31.37 8.10 -13.79
C VAL A 230 -32.02 9.13 -14.71
N ALA A 231 -31.28 10.15 -15.13
CA ALA A 231 -31.80 11.17 -16.06
C ALA A 231 -32.13 10.60 -17.45
N PHE A 232 -31.40 9.57 -17.90
CA PHE A 232 -31.67 8.87 -19.17
C PHE A 232 -32.80 7.82 -19.09
N GLY A 233 -33.42 7.65 -17.92
CA GLY A 233 -34.62 6.82 -17.76
C GLY A 233 -34.35 5.31 -17.66
N TYR A 234 -33.16 4.91 -17.22
CA TYR A 234 -32.94 3.52 -16.79
C TYR A 234 -33.74 3.24 -15.52
N ASP A 235 -34.49 2.13 -15.51
CA ASP A 235 -35.20 1.69 -14.32
C ASP A 235 -34.17 1.17 -13.32
N LEU A 236 -33.73 2.08 -12.45
CA LEU A 236 -32.78 1.78 -11.41
C LEU A 236 -33.51 0.98 -10.33
N PHE A 237 -33.55 -0.35 -10.46
CA PHE A 237 -33.69 -1.19 -9.29
C PHE A 237 -32.44 -0.97 -8.44
N THR A 238 -32.56 -0.02 -7.51
CA THR A 238 -31.63 0.37 -6.43
C THR A 238 -30.73 1.58 -6.72
N PHE A 239 -31.16 2.79 -6.32
CA PHE A 239 -30.51 3.66 -5.31
C PHE A 239 -31.02 5.12 -5.36
N LEU A 240 -32.00 5.41 -4.50
CA LEU A 240 -32.11 6.73 -3.87
C LEU A 240 -31.53 6.56 -2.46
N PHE A 241 -30.23 6.81 -2.32
CA PHE A 241 -29.44 6.94 -1.07
C PHE A 241 -29.50 5.87 0.06
N SER A 242 -30.38 4.85 0.06
CA SER A 242 -30.67 4.06 1.28
C SER A 242 -30.58 2.52 1.20
N LEU A 243 -30.20 1.88 0.10
CA LEU A 243 -30.33 0.41 -0.03
C LEU A 243 -29.05 -0.29 -0.48
N TYR A 244 -28.07 -0.38 0.43
CA TYR A 244 -26.87 -1.20 0.23
C TYR A 244 -27.22 -2.69 0.17
N ILE A 245 -27.02 -3.30 -1.00
CA ILE A 245 -27.14 -4.75 -1.17
C ILE A 245 -25.80 -5.37 -0.80
N HIS A 246 -25.84 -6.38 0.07
CA HIS A 246 -24.65 -7.16 0.39
C HIS A 246 -24.22 -7.93 -0.87
N PRO A 247 -22.93 -7.96 -1.24
CA PRO A 247 -22.48 -8.58 -2.49
C PRO A 247 -22.81 -10.08 -2.60
N ALA A 248 -23.12 -10.76 -1.48
CA ALA A 248 -23.62 -12.14 -1.47
C ALA A 248 -25.01 -12.32 -2.11
N ASP A 249 -25.84 -11.28 -2.13
CA ASP A 249 -27.24 -11.33 -2.55
C ASP A 249 -27.41 -11.07 -4.06
N ALA A 250 -26.65 -11.77 -4.92
CA ALA A 250 -26.67 -11.56 -6.37
C ALA A 250 -28.04 -11.86 -7.02
N VAL A 251 -28.87 -12.70 -6.38
CA VAL A 251 -30.19 -13.10 -6.90
C VAL A 251 -31.15 -11.92 -7.06
N LYS A 252 -31.07 -10.93 -6.16
CA LYS A 252 -31.92 -9.73 -6.20
C LYS A 252 -31.57 -8.81 -7.38
N LEU A 253 -30.35 -8.93 -7.92
CA LEU A 253 -29.84 -8.10 -9.01
C LEU A 253 -30.25 -8.62 -10.39
N GLY A 254 -30.85 -9.81 -10.49
CA GLY A 254 -31.25 -10.40 -11.77
C GLY A 254 -32.30 -9.59 -12.56
N GLN A 255 -33.02 -8.68 -11.91
CA GLN A 255 -33.99 -7.77 -12.52
C GLN A 255 -33.44 -6.37 -12.78
N ALA A 256 -32.21 -6.06 -12.34
CA ALA A 256 -31.63 -4.73 -12.50
C ALA A 256 -31.06 -4.54 -13.92
N GLU A 257 -31.27 -3.34 -14.49
CA GLU A 257 -30.70 -2.97 -15.80
C GLU A 257 -29.29 -2.39 -15.69
N LEU A 258 -28.96 -1.77 -14.55
CA LEU A 258 -27.66 -1.19 -14.23
C LEU A 258 -27.24 -1.57 -12.81
N VAL A 259 -26.01 -2.08 -12.67
CA VAL A 259 -25.38 -2.35 -11.38
C VAL A 259 -24.09 -1.56 -11.25
N VAL A 260 -23.94 -0.84 -10.14
CA VAL A 260 -22.72 -0.11 -9.80
C VAL A 260 -22.03 -0.77 -8.61
N ILE A 261 -20.76 -1.13 -8.79
CA ILE A 261 -19.93 -1.78 -7.78
C ILE A 261 -18.78 -0.84 -7.45
N ASP A 262 -18.78 -0.27 -6.25
CA ASP A 262 -17.61 0.44 -5.72
C ASP A 262 -16.68 -0.55 -4.98
N GLU A 263 -15.38 -0.30 -5.08
CA GLU A 263 -14.31 -1.19 -4.59
C GLU A 263 -14.46 -2.66 -5.00
N ALA A 264 -14.73 -2.90 -6.28
CA ALA A 264 -14.87 -4.26 -6.82
C ALA A 264 -13.65 -5.15 -6.54
N ALA A 265 -12.47 -4.55 -6.40
CA ALA A 265 -11.24 -5.30 -6.14
C ALA A 265 -11.14 -5.86 -4.70
N ALA A 266 -11.91 -5.33 -3.75
CA ALA A 266 -12.04 -5.90 -2.40
C ALA A 266 -12.98 -7.12 -2.33
N ILE A 267 -13.66 -7.44 -3.43
CA ILE A 267 -14.62 -8.54 -3.54
C ILE A 267 -13.94 -9.76 -4.20
N PRO A 268 -14.12 -11.00 -3.69
CA PRO A 268 -13.55 -12.19 -4.31
C PRO A 268 -14.06 -12.39 -5.75
N LEU A 269 -13.19 -12.85 -6.66
CA LEU A 269 -13.53 -13.05 -8.09
C LEU A 269 -14.79 -13.87 -8.34
N PRO A 270 -15.06 -15.00 -7.64
CA PRO A 270 -16.28 -15.78 -7.87
C PRO A 270 -17.54 -14.95 -7.60
N LEU A 271 -17.49 -14.09 -6.58
CA LEU A 271 -18.59 -13.24 -6.21
C LEU A 271 -18.77 -12.10 -7.22
N VAL A 272 -17.68 -11.46 -7.65
CA VAL A 272 -17.72 -10.45 -8.73
C VAL A 272 -18.33 -11.07 -10.00
N LYS A 273 -17.94 -12.29 -10.38
CA LYS A 273 -18.53 -12.98 -11.54
C LYS A 273 -20.02 -13.22 -11.39
N SER A 274 -20.49 -13.56 -10.19
CA SER A 274 -21.93 -13.73 -9.93
C SER A 274 -22.71 -12.42 -10.00
N LEU A 275 -22.07 -11.30 -9.65
CA LEU A 275 -22.62 -9.94 -9.77
C LEU A 275 -22.59 -9.42 -11.22
N MET A 276 -21.79 -10.04 -12.09
CA MET A 276 -21.63 -9.68 -13.49
C MET A 276 -22.66 -10.39 -14.38
N GLY A 277 -23.94 -10.03 -14.21
CA GLY A 277 -25.07 -10.58 -14.99
C GLY A 277 -25.18 -10.05 -16.44
N PRO A 278 -26.34 -10.29 -17.12
CA PRO A 278 -26.60 -9.88 -18.51
C PRO A 278 -27.01 -8.39 -18.65
N TYR A 279 -26.64 -7.55 -17.68
CA TYR A 279 -26.96 -6.13 -17.58
C TYR A 279 -25.69 -5.26 -17.63
N LEU A 280 -25.88 -3.94 -17.73
CA LEU A 280 -24.81 -2.95 -17.71
C LEU A 280 -24.17 -2.91 -16.32
N VAL A 281 -22.84 -3.02 -16.26
CA VAL A 281 -22.10 -3.00 -14.99
C VAL A 281 -21.07 -1.89 -14.98
N PHE A 282 -21.15 -1.01 -13.98
CA PHE A 282 -20.08 -0.08 -13.65
C PHE A 282 -19.29 -0.63 -12.49
N MET A 283 -17.99 -0.79 -12.68
CA MET A 283 -17.08 -1.21 -11.63
C MET A 283 -16.08 -0.12 -11.38
N ALA A 284 -15.88 0.24 -10.12
CA ALA A 284 -14.78 1.11 -9.74
C ALA A 284 -13.85 0.37 -8.78
N SER A 285 -12.55 0.56 -8.96
CA SER A 285 -11.52 -0.12 -8.18
C SER A 285 -10.40 0.84 -7.85
N THR A 286 -10.00 0.91 -6.58
CA THR A 286 -8.77 1.63 -6.23
C THR A 286 -7.54 0.85 -6.66
N ILE A 287 -6.66 1.51 -7.38
CA ILE A 287 -5.28 1.06 -7.69
C ILE A 287 -4.31 1.90 -6.87
N ASN A 288 -3.14 1.37 -6.48
CA ASN A 288 -2.05 2.13 -5.83
C ASN A 288 -2.48 3.00 -4.61
N GLY A 289 -2.68 2.37 -3.45
CA GLY A 289 -2.96 3.06 -2.19
C GLY A 289 -2.89 2.13 -0.99
N TYR A 290 -3.00 2.67 0.23
CA TYR A 290 -2.84 1.89 1.46
C TYR A 290 -3.94 0.85 1.75
N GLU A 291 -5.08 0.97 1.07
CA GLU A 291 -6.18 -0.01 1.09
C GLU A 291 -6.34 -0.73 -0.26
N GLY A 292 -5.44 -0.47 -1.21
CA GLY A 292 -5.47 -1.06 -2.53
C GLY A 292 -5.22 -2.57 -2.47
N THR A 293 -6.24 -3.34 -2.84
CA THR A 293 -6.06 -4.75 -3.21
C THR A 293 -5.12 -4.85 -4.40
N GLY A 294 -4.29 -5.89 -4.42
CA GLY A 294 -3.22 -6.06 -5.38
C GLY A 294 -3.67 -5.84 -6.83
N ARG A 295 -2.91 -5.04 -7.57
CA ARG A 295 -3.09 -4.73 -9.01
C ARG A 295 -3.29 -5.98 -9.87
N SER A 296 -2.84 -7.15 -9.41
CA SER A 296 -3.04 -8.42 -10.08
C SER A 296 -4.50 -8.84 -10.18
N LEU A 297 -5.39 -8.42 -9.27
CA LEU A 297 -6.81 -8.75 -9.38
C LEU A 297 -7.51 -7.92 -10.45
N SER A 298 -7.28 -6.61 -10.45
CA SER A 298 -7.80 -5.74 -11.50
C SER A 298 -7.23 -6.17 -12.84
N LEU A 299 -5.94 -6.48 -12.92
CA LEU A 299 -5.32 -7.03 -14.14
C LEU A 299 -5.86 -8.40 -14.53
N LYS A 300 -6.03 -9.36 -13.61
CA LYS A 300 -6.58 -10.70 -13.93
C LYS A 300 -8.04 -10.61 -14.35
N LEU A 301 -8.85 -9.81 -13.67
CA LEU A 301 -10.24 -9.56 -14.03
C LEU A 301 -10.33 -8.87 -15.38
N ILE A 302 -9.60 -7.78 -15.57
CA ILE A 302 -9.55 -7.04 -16.83
C ILE A 302 -9.00 -7.92 -17.95
N GLN A 303 -7.95 -8.70 -17.73
CA GLN A 303 -7.38 -9.61 -18.73
C GLN A 303 -8.38 -10.71 -19.09
N GLN A 304 -9.10 -11.26 -18.11
CA GLN A 304 -10.14 -12.25 -18.36
C GLN A 304 -11.31 -11.65 -19.15
N LEU A 305 -11.71 -10.41 -18.84
CA LEU A 305 -12.73 -9.68 -19.59
C LEU A 305 -12.24 -9.30 -21.00
N ARG A 306 -10.97 -8.90 -21.14
CA ARG A 306 -10.32 -8.61 -22.43
C ARG A 306 -10.24 -9.85 -23.31
N GLN A 307 -9.92 -11.01 -22.74
CA GLN A 307 -9.92 -12.29 -23.48
C GLN A 307 -11.33 -12.62 -23.97
N GLN A 308 -12.36 -12.49 -23.12
CA GLN A 308 -13.75 -12.68 -23.52
C GLN A 308 -14.20 -11.69 -24.61
N SER A 309 -13.73 -10.44 -24.56
CA SER A 309 -14.01 -9.46 -25.61
C SER A 309 -13.22 -9.71 -26.90
N ALA A 310 -11.98 -10.21 -26.81
CA ALA A 310 -11.08 -10.44 -27.95
C ALA A 310 -11.43 -11.70 -28.75
N GLU A 311 -11.83 -12.78 -28.08
CA GLU A 311 -12.36 -14.00 -28.73
C GLU A 311 -13.59 -13.69 -29.61
N SER A 312 -14.30 -12.60 -29.31
CA SER A 312 -15.50 -12.14 -30.05
C SER A 312 -15.18 -11.37 -31.34
N GLN A 313 -13.99 -10.77 -31.48
CA GLN A 313 -13.63 -10.02 -32.70
C GLN A 313 -13.09 -10.92 -33.83
N VAL A 314 -12.48 -12.06 -33.48
CA VAL A 314 -11.93 -13.01 -34.47
C VAL A 314 -13.03 -13.82 -35.18
N SER A 315 -14.20 -14.00 -34.55
CA SER A 315 -15.34 -14.71 -35.16
C SER A 315 -16.10 -13.90 -36.23
N ASN A 316 -15.78 -12.63 -36.46
CA ASN A 316 -16.46 -11.80 -37.47
C ASN A 316 -15.89 -11.93 -38.89
N THR A 317 -14.85 -12.74 -39.13
CA THR A 317 -14.20 -12.89 -40.44
C THR A 317 -14.27 -14.28 -41.08
N ALA A 318 -15.09 -15.21 -40.60
CA ALA A 318 -15.29 -16.49 -41.29
C ALA A 318 -16.75 -16.95 -41.31
N GLU A 319 -17.21 -17.23 -42.53
CA GLU A 319 -18.49 -17.77 -42.94
C GLU A 319 -18.93 -18.97 -42.08
N ASN A 320 -19.93 -18.82 -41.21
CA ASN A 320 -20.75 -19.95 -40.73
C ASN A 320 -22.08 -19.44 -40.13
N LYS A 321 -23.09 -19.32 -40.98
CA LYS A 321 -24.38 -18.66 -40.68
C LYS A 321 -25.47 -19.56 -40.06
N ASN A 322 -25.21 -20.85 -39.77
CA ASN A 322 -26.30 -21.82 -39.56
C ASN A 322 -26.43 -22.48 -38.17
N THR A 323 -25.73 -22.01 -37.14
CA THR A 323 -25.92 -22.48 -35.74
C THR A 323 -25.95 -21.31 -34.74
N SER A 324 -26.69 -20.26 -35.09
CA SER A 324 -26.67 -18.93 -34.47
C SER A 324 -27.90 -18.66 -33.59
N THR A 325 -28.07 -19.42 -32.50
CA THR A 325 -29.03 -19.03 -31.43
C THR A 325 -28.53 -19.22 -30.00
N GLN A 326 -27.37 -19.85 -29.77
CA GLN A 326 -26.80 -20.00 -28.42
C GLN A 326 -25.38 -19.42 -28.24
N LEU A 327 -24.66 -19.11 -29.32
CA LEU A 327 -23.27 -18.61 -29.26
C LEU A 327 -23.14 -17.08 -29.42
N LEU A 328 -24.18 -16.40 -29.92
CA LEU A 328 -24.22 -14.94 -30.08
C LEU A 328 -24.38 -14.19 -28.74
N SER A 329 -24.66 -14.90 -27.64
CA SER A 329 -24.91 -14.28 -26.33
C SER A 329 -23.63 -13.98 -25.53
N SER A 330 -22.43 -14.31 -26.02
CA SER A 330 -21.22 -14.40 -25.18
C SER A 330 -20.32 -13.17 -25.15
N ALA A 331 -20.48 -12.19 -26.05
CA ALA A 331 -19.56 -11.06 -26.14
C ALA A 331 -19.95 -9.94 -25.15
N ARG A 332 -19.10 -9.66 -24.15
CA ARG A 332 -19.23 -8.50 -23.25
C ARG A 332 -18.29 -7.40 -23.75
N THR A 333 -18.79 -6.20 -23.98
CA THR A 333 -17.94 -5.04 -24.30
C THR A 333 -17.32 -4.49 -23.01
N LEU A 334 -16.02 -4.17 -23.07
CA LEU A 334 -15.27 -3.63 -21.94
C LEU A 334 -14.76 -2.23 -22.28
N HIS A 335 -15.18 -1.24 -21.51
CA HIS A 335 -14.65 0.12 -21.58
C HIS A 335 -13.79 0.39 -20.35
N GLU A 336 -12.50 0.67 -20.58
CA GLU A 336 -11.57 0.98 -19.50
C GLU A 336 -11.37 2.50 -19.38
N VAL A 337 -11.40 2.97 -18.13
CA VAL A 337 -11.17 4.36 -17.77
C VAL A 337 -10.23 4.42 -16.58
N SER A 338 -9.24 5.31 -16.64
CA SER A 338 -8.33 5.57 -15.53
C SER A 338 -8.39 7.02 -15.09
N LEU A 339 -8.45 7.29 -13.78
CA LEU A 339 -8.29 8.63 -13.21
C LEU A 339 -6.90 8.76 -12.60
N GLN A 340 -6.12 9.73 -13.07
CA GLN A 340 -4.78 10.02 -12.55
C GLN A 340 -4.75 11.35 -11.79
N GLU A 341 -5.52 12.34 -12.22
CA GLU A 341 -5.53 13.68 -11.60
C GLU A 341 -6.19 13.68 -10.20
N SER A 342 -5.55 14.34 -9.23
CA SER A 342 -6.05 14.46 -7.85
C SER A 342 -7.03 15.61 -7.72
N ILE A 343 -8.09 15.43 -6.91
CA ILE A 343 -9.03 16.52 -6.62
C ILE A 343 -8.61 17.39 -5.43
N ARG A 344 -7.67 16.92 -4.61
CA ARG A 344 -7.29 17.59 -3.35
C ARG A 344 -6.09 18.50 -3.51
N TYR A 345 -5.13 18.10 -4.33
CA TYR A 345 -3.85 18.77 -4.54
C TYR A 345 -3.47 18.70 -6.02
N ALA A 346 -2.51 19.54 -6.41
CA ALA A 346 -2.04 19.65 -7.79
C ALA A 346 -1.33 18.36 -8.26
N PRO A 347 -1.36 18.05 -9.57
CA PRO A 347 -0.61 16.93 -10.11
C PRO A 347 0.90 17.10 -9.88
N GLY A 348 1.56 16.01 -9.49
CA GLY A 348 3.01 16.00 -9.28
C GLY A 348 3.47 16.60 -7.95
N ASP A 349 2.62 16.59 -6.90
CA ASP A 349 3.02 17.02 -5.56
C ASP A 349 4.25 16.22 -5.07
N ALA A 350 5.27 16.94 -4.60
CA ALA A 350 6.50 16.38 -4.10
C ALA A 350 6.30 15.54 -2.84
N VAL A 351 5.35 15.93 -1.97
CA VAL A 351 5.05 15.19 -0.73
C VAL A 351 4.33 13.89 -1.05
N GLU A 352 3.38 13.90 -1.99
CA GLU A 352 2.75 12.66 -2.47
C GLU A 352 3.78 11.72 -3.09
N LYS A 353 4.63 12.24 -3.97
CA LYS A 353 5.67 11.44 -4.62
C LYS A 353 6.62 10.81 -3.59
N TRP A 354 7.07 11.61 -2.62
CA TRP A 354 7.89 11.12 -1.52
C TRP A 354 7.17 10.02 -0.72
N LEU A 355 5.88 10.21 -0.40
CA LEU A 355 5.09 9.22 0.32
C LEU A 355 4.96 7.90 -0.46
N ASN A 356 4.70 8.00 -1.77
CA ASN A 356 4.58 6.84 -2.66
C ASN A 356 5.92 6.09 -2.79
N GLU A 357 7.04 6.81 -2.86
CA GLU A 357 8.39 6.23 -2.87
C GLU A 357 8.70 5.54 -1.53
N LEU A 358 8.47 6.22 -0.40
CA LEU A 358 8.69 5.69 0.95
C LEU A 358 7.87 4.43 1.23
N LEU A 359 6.58 4.44 0.86
CA LEU A 359 5.68 3.31 1.07
C LEU A 359 5.75 2.26 -0.04
N CYS A 360 6.55 2.51 -1.08
CA CYS A 360 6.71 1.67 -2.27
C CYS A 360 5.36 1.31 -2.92
N LEU A 361 4.44 2.27 -3.00
CA LEU A 361 3.10 2.07 -3.59
C LEU A 361 3.16 2.03 -5.13
N ASP A 362 4.22 2.57 -5.72
CA ASP A 362 4.45 2.60 -7.16
C ASP A 362 4.85 1.21 -7.70
N CYS A 363 3.85 0.38 -7.94
CA CYS A 363 4.01 -0.98 -8.45
C CYS A 363 4.19 -1.04 -9.98
N LEU A 364 4.67 0.03 -10.61
CA LEU A 364 4.81 0.14 -12.08
C LEU A 364 6.06 -0.56 -12.62
N ASN A 365 7.05 -0.84 -11.77
CA ASN A 365 8.37 -1.37 -12.15
C ASN A 365 8.45 -2.90 -12.18
N ILE A 366 7.38 -3.57 -12.61
CA ILE A 366 7.48 -4.98 -12.99
C ILE A 366 8.00 -5.02 -14.43
N SER A 367 9.31 -4.94 -14.59
CA SER A 367 9.95 -5.10 -15.90
C SER A 367 9.62 -6.50 -16.42
N ARG A 368 8.91 -6.58 -17.55
CA ARG A 368 8.78 -7.87 -18.24
C ARG A 368 10.15 -8.26 -18.78
N MET A 369 10.69 -9.42 -18.38
CA MET A 369 11.85 -9.98 -19.07
C MET A 369 11.48 -10.24 -20.53
N ILE A 370 12.02 -9.42 -21.43
CA ILE A 370 11.91 -9.60 -22.89
C ILE A 370 12.83 -10.76 -23.34
N SER A 371 13.86 -11.08 -22.54
CA SER A 371 14.72 -12.25 -22.72
C SER A 371 14.11 -13.43 -21.98
N GLY A 372 13.92 -14.56 -22.67
CA GLY A 372 13.26 -15.77 -22.15
C GLY A 372 13.68 -16.16 -20.72
N CYS A 373 12.73 -16.72 -19.97
CA CYS A 373 12.90 -17.10 -18.59
C CYS A 373 13.89 -18.27 -18.43
N PRO A 374 14.84 -18.21 -17.46
CA PRO A 374 15.73 -19.33 -17.19
C PRO A 374 14.97 -20.51 -16.57
N LEU A 375 15.43 -21.73 -16.83
CA LEU A 375 14.88 -22.94 -16.22
C LEU A 375 14.92 -22.82 -14.68
N PRO A 376 13.85 -23.22 -13.95
CA PRO A 376 13.80 -23.13 -12.49
C PRO A 376 14.98 -23.81 -11.78
N GLU A 377 15.57 -24.84 -12.38
CA GLU A 377 16.72 -25.57 -11.83
C GLU A 377 18.00 -24.71 -11.74
N THR A 378 18.14 -23.73 -12.63
CA THR A 378 19.32 -22.84 -12.68
C THR A 378 19.22 -21.64 -11.73
N CYS A 379 18.05 -21.42 -11.15
CA CYS A 379 17.82 -20.33 -10.22
C CYS A 379 18.32 -20.69 -8.82
N SER A 380 18.97 -19.73 -8.16
CA SER A 380 19.43 -19.87 -6.78
C SER A 380 18.67 -18.96 -5.84
N LEU A 381 18.49 -19.44 -4.62
CA LEU A 381 17.85 -18.70 -3.53
C LEU A 381 18.93 -17.93 -2.76
N TYR A 382 18.66 -16.66 -2.47
CA TYR A 382 19.54 -15.77 -1.71
C TYR A 382 18.83 -15.30 -0.46
N TYR A 383 19.60 -15.11 0.61
CA TYR A 383 19.14 -14.47 1.83
C TYR A 383 19.31 -12.95 1.71
N VAL A 384 18.28 -12.18 2.06
CA VAL A 384 18.32 -10.71 2.01
C VAL A 384 18.64 -10.17 3.39
N ASN A 385 19.71 -9.37 3.48
CA ASN A 385 20.00 -8.64 4.70
C ASN A 385 19.07 -7.42 4.83
N ARG A 386 18.29 -7.39 5.91
CA ARG A 386 17.28 -6.35 6.17
C ARG A 386 17.91 -5.00 6.53
N ASP A 387 19.02 -5.00 7.26
CA ASP A 387 19.68 -3.75 7.67
C ASP A 387 20.16 -2.95 6.45
N THR A 388 20.63 -3.65 5.42
CA THR A 388 21.16 -3.06 4.18
C THR A 388 20.07 -2.81 3.15
N LEU A 389 18.95 -3.55 3.24
CA LEU A 389 17.75 -3.29 2.46
C LEU A 389 17.10 -1.96 2.87
N PHE A 390 17.01 -1.69 4.17
CA PHE A 390 16.32 -0.51 4.72
C PHE A 390 17.22 0.71 4.96
N CYS A 391 18.50 0.69 4.57
CA CYS A 391 19.44 1.79 4.78
C CYS A 391 19.22 3.04 3.91
N TYR A 392 18.14 3.07 3.11
CA TYR A 392 17.77 4.18 2.21
C TYR A 392 18.86 4.56 1.19
N HIS A 393 19.53 3.55 0.62
CA HIS A 393 20.45 3.73 -0.51
C HIS A 393 19.70 3.55 -1.86
N LYS A 394 20.06 4.31 -2.90
CA LYS A 394 19.36 4.29 -4.21
C LYS A 394 19.20 2.89 -4.81
N ALA A 395 20.25 2.06 -4.74
CA ALA A 395 20.20 0.69 -5.24
C ALA A 395 19.30 -0.21 -4.38
N SER A 396 19.43 -0.14 -3.05
CA SER A 396 18.60 -0.89 -2.10
C SER A 396 17.12 -0.50 -2.21
N GLU A 397 16.83 0.78 -2.40
CA GLU A 397 15.48 1.31 -2.56
C GLU A 397 14.84 0.80 -3.85
N SER A 398 15.57 0.79 -4.97
CA SER A 398 15.05 0.20 -6.22
C SER A 398 14.83 -1.32 -6.11
N PHE A 399 15.64 -2.03 -5.31
CA PHE A 399 15.44 -3.45 -5.03
C PHE A 399 14.23 -3.68 -4.11
N LEU A 400 14.07 -2.86 -3.07
CA LEU A 400 12.93 -2.87 -2.16
C LEU A 400 11.62 -2.57 -2.90
N GLN A 401 11.60 -1.60 -3.81
CA GLN A 401 10.46 -1.30 -4.67
C GLN A 401 10.08 -2.50 -5.54
N ARG A 402 11.05 -3.21 -6.15
CA ARG A 402 10.78 -4.45 -6.91
C ARG A 402 10.19 -5.55 -6.03
N LEU A 403 10.76 -5.74 -4.85
CA LEU A 403 10.31 -6.75 -3.88
C LEU A 403 8.89 -6.43 -3.36
N MET A 404 8.59 -5.17 -3.04
CA MET A 404 7.25 -4.77 -2.60
C MET A 404 6.24 -4.81 -3.74
N ALA A 405 6.62 -4.41 -4.96
CA ALA A 405 5.77 -4.54 -6.14
C ALA A 405 5.38 -6.00 -6.38
N LEU A 406 6.32 -6.94 -6.17
CA LEU A 406 6.05 -8.36 -6.26
C LEU A 406 5.10 -8.87 -5.16
N TYR A 407 5.24 -8.39 -3.92
CA TYR A 407 4.28 -8.69 -2.84
C TYR A 407 2.88 -8.17 -3.14
N VAL A 408 2.77 -6.94 -3.66
CA VAL A 408 1.48 -6.34 -4.07
C VAL A 408 0.88 -7.05 -5.27
N ALA A 409 1.70 -7.58 -6.17
CA ALA A 409 1.22 -8.33 -7.32
C ALA A 409 0.78 -9.76 -6.97
N SER A 410 1.39 -10.41 -5.99
CA SER A 410 1.07 -11.80 -5.65
C SER A 410 -0.11 -11.95 -4.67
N HIS A 411 -0.29 -10.99 -3.76
CA HIS A 411 -1.29 -11.08 -2.70
C HIS A 411 -2.59 -10.33 -3.01
N TYR A 412 -3.69 -10.89 -2.50
CA TYR A 412 -5.03 -10.33 -2.71
C TYR A 412 -5.23 -8.98 -2.00
N LYS A 413 -4.78 -8.88 -0.73
CA LYS A 413 -4.91 -7.68 0.09
C LYS A 413 -3.60 -7.45 0.84
N ASN A 414 -3.03 -6.27 0.64
CA ASN A 414 -1.85 -5.82 1.37
C ASN A 414 -2.16 -4.57 2.17
N SER A 415 -1.41 -4.36 3.23
CA SER A 415 -1.41 -3.11 3.99
C SER A 415 -0.01 -2.53 4.00
N PRO A 416 0.18 -1.20 3.94
CA PRO A 416 1.50 -0.60 4.10
C PRO A 416 2.16 -0.93 5.44
N ASN A 417 1.37 -1.29 6.46
CA ASN A 417 1.91 -1.76 7.74
C ASN A 417 2.71 -3.06 7.60
N ASP A 418 2.49 -3.83 6.53
CA ASP A 418 3.28 -5.02 6.24
C ASP A 418 4.76 -4.67 6.02
N LEU A 419 5.06 -3.49 5.47
CA LEU A 419 6.42 -3.00 5.27
C LEU A 419 7.13 -2.74 6.61
N GLN A 420 6.39 -2.19 7.59
CA GLN A 420 6.91 -1.99 8.94
C GLN A 420 7.11 -3.33 9.66
N MET A 421 6.18 -4.28 9.49
CA MET A 421 6.36 -5.62 10.02
C MET A 421 7.59 -6.31 9.41
N LEU A 422 7.83 -6.12 8.12
CA LEU A 422 9.00 -6.65 7.41
C LEU A 422 10.33 -6.08 7.92
N SER A 423 10.34 -4.80 8.29
CA SER A 423 11.55 -4.10 8.73
C SER A 423 11.86 -4.33 10.21
N ASP A 424 10.87 -4.22 11.08
CA ASP A 424 11.11 -4.06 12.50
C ASP A 424 11.10 -5.41 13.24
N ALA A 425 10.27 -6.35 12.81
CA ALA A 425 10.06 -7.61 13.54
C ALA A 425 11.26 -8.57 13.36
N PRO A 426 12.02 -8.89 14.43
CA PRO A 426 13.29 -9.62 14.33
C PRO A 426 13.14 -11.04 13.79
N ALA A 427 12.03 -11.72 14.10
CA ALA A 427 11.75 -13.08 13.67
C ALA A 427 11.54 -13.26 12.15
N HIS A 428 11.38 -12.17 11.39
CA HIS A 428 11.12 -12.25 9.96
C HIS A 428 12.41 -12.37 9.14
N HIS A 429 12.49 -13.37 8.28
CA HIS A 429 13.55 -13.56 7.31
C HIS A 429 13.01 -13.46 5.88
N LEU A 430 13.85 -12.93 5.00
CA LEU A 430 13.54 -12.71 3.60
C LEU A 430 14.47 -13.53 2.72
N PHE A 431 13.88 -14.30 1.81
CA PHE A 431 14.61 -15.04 0.79
C PHE A 431 14.11 -14.64 -0.59
N CYS A 432 15.04 -14.43 -1.52
CA CYS A 432 14.74 -14.05 -2.91
C CYS A 432 15.31 -15.08 -3.87
N LEU A 433 14.48 -15.57 -4.78
CA LEU A 433 14.90 -16.41 -5.90
C LEU A 433 15.32 -15.51 -7.06
N LEU A 434 16.57 -15.64 -7.46
CA LEU A 434 17.17 -14.84 -8.54
C LEU A 434 17.57 -15.74 -9.71
N PRO A 435 17.51 -15.22 -10.96
CA PRO A 435 18.11 -15.89 -12.10
C PRO A 435 19.64 -15.97 -11.92
N PRO A 436 20.32 -16.89 -12.61
CA PRO A 436 21.77 -16.94 -12.59
C PRO A 436 22.34 -15.62 -13.11
N VAL A 437 23.07 -14.90 -12.24
CA VAL A 437 23.65 -13.60 -12.58
C VAL A 437 24.98 -13.85 -13.28
N PRO A 438 25.14 -13.47 -14.56
CA PRO A 438 26.44 -13.53 -15.20
C PRO A 438 27.39 -12.53 -14.50
N PRO A 439 28.65 -12.92 -14.21
CA PRO A 439 29.59 -12.10 -13.45
C PRO A 439 29.97 -10.78 -14.13
N THR A 440 29.53 -10.55 -15.36
CA THR A 440 29.80 -9.37 -16.19
C THR A 440 28.75 -8.27 -16.09
N GLN A 441 27.58 -8.51 -15.46
CA GLN A 441 26.52 -7.51 -15.32
C GLN A 441 26.46 -6.93 -13.91
N ASN A 442 26.77 -5.62 -13.78
CA ASN A 442 26.55 -4.82 -12.57
C ASN A 442 25.10 -4.29 -12.45
N SER A 443 24.16 -4.83 -13.22
CA SER A 443 22.74 -4.49 -13.11
C SER A 443 22.08 -5.25 -11.97
N LEU A 444 21.22 -4.57 -11.22
CA LEU A 444 20.41 -5.19 -10.16
C LEU A 444 19.60 -6.37 -10.72
N PRO A 445 19.74 -7.57 -10.14
CA PRO A 445 19.03 -8.75 -10.62
C PRO A 445 17.52 -8.57 -10.47
N GLU A 446 16.78 -9.21 -11.37
CA GLU A 446 15.33 -9.26 -11.27
C GLU A 446 14.91 -10.33 -10.25
N VAL A 447 13.88 -10.03 -9.49
CA VAL A 447 13.38 -10.90 -8.43
C VAL A 447 12.23 -11.74 -8.98
N LEU A 448 12.45 -13.05 -9.13
CA LEU A 448 11.46 -13.97 -9.72
C LEU A 448 10.43 -14.42 -8.67
N ALA A 449 10.92 -14.77 -7.48
CA ALA A 449 10.09 -15.14 -6.35
C ALA A 449 10.69 -14.63 -5.04
N VAL A 450 9.83 -14.32 -4.06
CA VAL A 450 10.22 -13.93 -2.70
C VAL A 450 9.47 -14.78 -1.70
N LEU A 451 10.19 -15.24 -0.68
CA LEU A 451 9.65 -15.96 0.47
C LEU A 451 9.88 -15.12 1.72
N GLN A 452 8.80 -14.93 2.49
CA GLN A 452 8.84 -14.36 3.83
C GLN A 452 8.66 -15.49 4.84
N VAL A 453 9.66 -15.73 5.68
CA VAL A 453 9.59 -16.70 6.79
C VAL A 453 9.57 -15.94 8.11
N CYS A 454 8.82 -16.41 9.09
CA CYS A 454 8.79 -15.94 10.46
C CYS A 454 9.20 -17.10 11.36
N LEU A 455 10.20 -16.91 12.22
CA LEU A 455 10.57 -17.89 13.23
C LEU A 455 9.59 -17.80 14.40
N GLU A 456 9.01 -18.93 14.78
CA GLU A 456 8.01 -19.06 15.83
C GLU A 456 8.37 -20.21 16.77
N GLY A 457 7.97 -20.09 18.04
CA GLY A 457 8.16 -21.15 19.03
C GLY A 457 9.11 -20.78 20.15
N GLU A 458 9.68 -21.81 20.79
CA GLU A 458 10.45 -21.69 22.04
C GLU A 458 9.67 -21.01 23.17
N ILE A 459 8.34 -21.18 23.18
CA ILE A 459 7.47 -20.57 24.19
C ILE A 459 7.54 -21.38 25.48
N SER A 460 7.65 -20.68 26.61
CA SER A 460 7.71 -21.36 27.91
C SER A 460 6.37 -22.04 28.24
N ARG A 461 6.42 -23.27 28.77
CA ARG A 461 5.21 -24.02 29.18
C ARG A 461 4.35 -23.26 30.20
N GLN A 462 4.98 -22.46 31.07
CA GLN A 462 4.31 -21.63 32.05
C GLN A 462 3.52 -20.49 31.38
N SER A 463 4.12 -19.83 30.39
CA SER A 463 3.44 -18.81 29.58
C SER A 463 2.22 -19.39 28.89
N VAL A 464 2.33 -20.56 28.26
CA VAL A 464 1.22 -21.22 27.56
C VAL A 464 0.06 -21.51 28.50
N MET A 465 0.31 -22.14 29.65
CA MET A 465 -0.74 -22.43 30.63
C MET A 465 -1.39 -21.16 31.19
N SER A 466 -0.60 -20.11 31.43
CA SER A 466 -1.11 -18.83 31.92
C SER A 466 -1.97 -18.11 30.87
N SER A 467 -1.59 -18.15 29.60
CA SER A 467 -2.33 -17.54 28.49
C SER A 467 -3.60 -18.31 28.14
N LEU A 468 -3.56 -19.64 28.20
CA LEU A 468 -4.73 -20.50 28.03
C LEU A 468 -5.77 -20.21 29.12
N SER A 469 -5.34 -20.05 30.38
CA SER A 469 -6.24 -19.69 31.49
C SER A 469 -6.85 -18.29 31.37
N ARG A 470 -6.15 -17.37 30.69
CA ARG A 470 -6.57 -15.96 30.50
C ARG A 470 -7.28 -15.72 29.17
N GLY A 471 -7.31 -16.70 28.27
CA GLY A 471 -7.87 -16.56 26.92
C GLY A 471 -7.22 -15.46 26.07
N LYS A 472 -5.96 -15.10 26.36
CA LYS A 472 -5.24 -14.03 25.64
C LYS A 472 -4.20 -14.65 24.73
N LYS A 473 -4.30 -14.38 23.43
CA LYS A 473 -3.29 -14.74 22.42
C LYS A 473 -2.19 -13.69 22.41
N ALA A 474 -0.93 -14.11 22.55
CA ALA A 474 0.18 -13.22 22.24
C ALA A 474 0.21 -12.97 20.72
N SER A 475 0.56 -11.75 20.32
CA SER A 475 0.68 -11.39 18.90
C SER A 475 2.03 -11.89 18.38
N GLY A 476 2.04 -12.66 17.29
CA GLY A 476 3.26 -13.21 16.70
C GLY A 476 3.11 -14.69 16.34
N ASP A 477 3.08 -15.55 17.37
CA ASP A 477 3.20 -17.01 17.25
C ASP A 477 1.89 -17.72 16.88
N LEU A 478 1.45 -17.59 15.63
CA LEU A 478 0.12 -18.10 15.26
C LEU A 478 0.02 -19.62 15.34
N ILE A 479 1.03 -20.35 14.85
CA ILE A 479 0.96 -21.82 14.74
C ILE A 479 1.00 -22.47 16.14
N PRO A 480 1.98 -22.16 17.01
CA PRO A 480 2.02 -22.69 18.37
C PRO A 480 0.73 -22.44 19.16
N TRP A 481 0.18 -21.22 19.11
CA TRP A 481 -1.06 -20.88 19.81
C TRP A 481 -2.27 -21.62 19.27
N THR A 482 -2.38 -21.78 17.94
CA THR A 482 -3.53 -22.47 17.33
C THR A 482 -3.50 -23.97 17.62
N VAL A 483 -2.32 -24.61 17.53
CA VAL A 483 -2.17 -26.03 17.80
C VAL A 483 -2.37 -26.33 19.30
N SER A 484 -1.77 -25.53 20.18
CA SER A 484 -1.96 -25.70 21.64
C SER A 484 -3.41 -25.45 22.07
N GLU A 485 -4.13 -24.53 21.43
CA GLU A 485 -5.55 -24.28 21.74
C GLU A 485 -6.45 -25.43 21.24
N GLN A 486 -6.23 -25.93 20.03
CA GLN A 486 -7.07 -26.98 19.43
C GLN A 486 -6.78 -28.37 20.01
N PHE A 487 -5.51 -28.72 20.20
CA PHE A 487 -5.08 -30.03 20.64
C PHE A 487 -4.73 -30.10 22.13
N GLN A 488 -4.73 -28.96 22.84
CA GLN A 488 -4.36 -28.86 24.26
C GLN A 488 -2.97 -29.43 24.57
N ASP A 489 -2.07 -29.41 23.58
CA ASP A 489 -0.71 -29.89 23.71
C ASP A 489 0.24 -28.71 23.99
N PRO A 490 0.78 -28.60 25.22
CA PRO A 490 1.76 -27.57 25.54
C PRO A 490 3.15 -27.87 24.98
N ASP A 491 3.46 -29.13 24.67
CA ASP A 491 4.81 -29.54 24.28
C ASP A 491 5.13 -29.06 22.85
N PHE A 492 4.12 -29.00 21.97
CA PHE A 492 4.25 -28.41 20.64
C PHE A 492 4.68 -26.93 20.68
N SER A 493 4.28 -26.18 21.71
CA SER A 493 4.61 -24.75 21.83
C SER A 493 6.08 -24.49 22.19
N SER A 494 6.75 -25.50 22.76
CA SER A 494 8.16 -25.45 23.11
C SER A 494 9.08 -25.79 21.93
N LEU A 495 8.56 -26.38 20.85
CA LEU A 495 9.31 -26.63 19.63
C LEU A 495 9.64 -25.32 18.90
N SER A 496 10.74 -25.31 18.17
CA SER A 496 11.14 -24.19 17.31
C SER A 496 10.69 -24.48 15.88
N GLY A 497 10.05 -23.52 15.21
CA GLY A 497 9.56 -23.72 13.86
C GLY A 497 9.58 -22.46 13.02
N GLY A 498 9.46 -22.65 11.71
CA GLY A 498 9.35 -21.56 10.75
C GLY A 498 7.96 -21.51 10.15
N ARG A 499 7.29 -20.36 10.21
CA ARG A 499 6.09 -20.08 9.42
C ARG A 499 6.48 -19.35 8.14
N VAL A 500 6.20 -19.95 6.99
CA VAL A 500 6.20 -19.23 5.72
C VAL A 500 4.95 -18.35 5.69
N VAL A 501 5.14 -17.04 5.89
CA VAL A 501 4.06 -16.04 5.98
C VAL A 501 3.55 -15.69 4.58
N ARG A 502 4.47 -15.51 3.62
CA ARG A 502 4.15 -15.09 2.26
C ARG A 502 5.04 -15.76 1.23
N ILE A 503 4.43 -16.14 0.11
CA ILE A 503 5.09 -16.63 -1.10
C ILE A 503 4.64 -15.75 -2.24
N ALA A 504 5.57 -14.96 -2.76
CA ALA A 504 5.30 -14.03 -3.84
C ALA A 504 6.03 -14.51 -5.09
N VAL A 505 5.27 -14.98 -6.09
CA VAL A 505 5.80 -15.31 -7.42
C VAL A 505 5.27 -14.28 -8.41
N HIS A 506 6.14 -13.88 -9.33
CA HIS A 506 5.80 -12.94 -10.38
C HIS A 506 4.56 -13.41 -11.16
N PRO A 507 3.53 -12.56 -11.39
CA PRO A 507 2.29 -12.96 -12.04
C PRO A 507 2.49 -13.61 -13.41
N ASP A 508 3.42 -13.09 -14.21
CA ASP A 508 3.70 -13.61 -15.55
C ASP A 508 4.43 -14.97 -15.53
N TYR A 509 5.02 -15.36 -14.39
CA TYR A 509 5.75 -16.62 -14.20
C TYR A 509 4.98 -17.64 -13.33
N GLN A 510 3.69 -17.38 -13.07
CA GLN A 510 2.82 -18.32 -12.36
C GLN A 510 2.61 -19.58 -13.21
N GLY A 511 2.71 -20.75 -12.59
CA GLY A 511 2.55 -22.05 -13.26
C GLY A 511 3.84 -22.66 -13.82
N MET A 512 4.98 -21.96 -13.78
CA MET A 512 6.29 -22.49 -14.21
C MET A 512 7.09 -23.21 -13.11
N GLY A 513 6.59 -23.26 -11.88
CA GLY A 513 7.21 -24.01 -10.77
C GLY A 513 8.28 -23.27 -9.96
N TYR A 514 8.50 -21.96 -10.18
CA TYR A 514 9.48 -21.18 -9.39
C TYR A 514 9.18 -21.16 -7.88
N GLY A 515 7.89 -21.11 -7.50
CA GLY A 515 7.50 -21.18 -6.09
C GLY A 515 7.83 -22.53 -5.45
N SER A 516 7.57 -23.64 -6.15
CA SER A 516 7.92 -24.99 -5.70
C SER A 516 9.42 -25.15 -5.54
N LYS A 517 10.22 -24.63 -6.48
CA LYS A 517 11.68 -24.64 -6.38
C LYS A 517 12.18 -23.82 -5.20
N ALA A 518 11.62 -22.63 -4.97
CA ALA A 518 12.00 -21.78 -3.85
C ALA A 518 11.74 -22.47 -2.49
N LEU A 519 10.59 -23.14 -2.35
CA LEU A 519 10.27 -23.93 -1.15
C LEU A 519 11.18 -25.14 -0.96
N GLN A 520 11.49 -25.88 -2.04
CA GLN A 520 12.42 -27.00 -1.98
C GLN A 520 13.81 -26.56 -1.52
N LEU A 521 14.34 -25.48 -2.10
CA LEU A 521 15.64 -24.92 -1.69
C LEU A 521 15.62 -24.45 -0.24
N LEU A 522 14.50 -23.87 0.21
CA LEU A 522 14.33 -23.44 1.59
C LEU A 522 14.26 -24.62 2.57
N GLN A 523 13.58 -25.71 2.21
CA GLN A 523 13.55 -26.93 3.00
C GLN A 523 14.96 -27.54 3.11
N MET A 524 15.67 -27.67 1.99
CA MET A 524 17.06 -28.15 1.98
C MET A 524 18.00 -27.28 2.83
N TYR A 525 17.73 -25.97 2.91
CA TYR A 525 18.47 -25.03 3.74
C TYR A 525 18.27 -25.30 5.24
N TYR A 526 17.04 -25.43 5.70
CA TYR A 526 16.76 -25.71 7.11
C TYR A 526 17.06 -27.14 7.55
N GLU A 527 17.05 -28.11 6.62
CA GLU A 527 17.54 -29.47 6.87
C GLU A 527 19.08 -29.55 6.98
N GLY A 528 19.81 -28.48 6.66
CA GLY A 528 21.27 -28.44 6.74
C GLY A 528 21.99 -29.14 5.59
N GLN A 529 21.33 -29.33 4.43
CA GLN A 529 21.96 -29.96 3.26
C GLN A 529 22.99 -29.05 2.56
N PHE A 530 23.01 -27.76 2.87
CA PHE A 530 24.04 -26.84 2.42
C PHE A 530 25.20 -26.81 3.43
N THR A 531 26.38 -27.23 2.99
CA THR A 531 27.60 -27.08 3.79
C THR A 531 27.97 -25.60 3.88
N CYS A 532 27.94 -25.01 5.07
CA CYS A 532 28.47 -23.68 5.29
C CYS A 532 29.97 -23.67 4.96
N LEU A 533 30.40 -22.77 4.09
CA LEU A 533 31.81 -22.68 3.68
C LEU A 533 32.71 -22.05 4.76
N GLU A 534 32.11 -21.49 5.82
CA GLU A 534 32.83 -20.82 6.90
C GLU A 534 32.52 -21.50 8.25
N GLU A 535 33.30 -22.52 8.61
CA GLU A 535 33.34 -23.08 9.98
C GLU A 535 34.03 -22.15 11.00
N ASN A 536 34.44 -20.95 10.61
CA ASN A 536 34.99 -19.96 11.53
C ASN A 536 33.92 -18.92 11.89
N VAL A 537 33.21 -19.24 12.96
CA VAL A 537 32.41 -18.34 13.80
C VAL A 537 33.02 -16.92 13.84
N ILE A 538 32.49 -16.00 13.04
CA ILE A 538 32.61 -14.56 13.32
C ILE A 538 31.59 -14.25 14.42
N ASN A 539 31.86 -14.72 15.64
CA ASN A 539 31.21 -14.24 16.87
C ASN A 539 31.83 -12.90 17.28
N LYS A 540 31.76 -11.94 16.35
CA LYS A 540 31.61 -10.54 16.73
C LYS A 540 30.49 -10.01 15.85
N PRO A 541 29.39 -9.46 16.40
CA PRO A 541 28.75 -8.39 15.64
C PRO A 541 29.89 -7.44 15.30
N GLN A 542 30.11 -7.15 14.03
CA GLN A 542 30.85 -5.94 13.70
C GLN A 542 30.00 -4.83 14.32
N ASP A 543 30.35 -4.44 15.55
CA ASP A 543 29.76 -3.30 16.21
C ASP A 543 29.92 -2.18 15.21
N ILE A 544 28.78 -1.80 14.63
CA ILE A 544 28.63 -0.64 13.80
C ILE A 544 29.19 0.47 14.67
N THR A 545 30.29 1.10 14.25
CA THR A 545 30.89 2.20 14.99
C THR A 545 29.90 3.36 15.01
N SER A 546 28.98 3.35 15.97
CA SER A 546 28.28 4.53 16.41
C SER A 546 29.36 5.40 17.05
N ILE A 547 29.73 6.47 16.34
CA ILE A 547 30.63 7.51 16.86
C ILE A 547 30.17 7.87 18.28
N SER A 548 31.09 7.73 19.24
CA SER A 548 30.92 8.02 20.66
C SER A 548 30.28 9.40 20.88
N SER A 549 29.28 9.41 21.76
CA SER A 549 28.22 10.39 21.92
C SER A 549 28.56 11.64 22.72
N GLU A 550 29.82 12.06 22.84
CA GLU A 550 30.17 13.13 23.79
C GLU A 550 30.61 14.47 23.17
N ALA A 551 30.61 14.65 21.84
CA ALA A 551 31.12 15.92 21.26
C ALA A 551 30.54 16.35 19.90
N VAL A 552 29.26 16.10 19.59
CA VAL A 552 28.66 16.62 18.34
C VAL A 552 27.49 17.54 18.67
N SER A 553 27.67 18.82 18.38
CA SER A 553 26.63 19.85 18.46
C SER A 553 25.53 19.57 17.44
N LEU A 554 24.26 19.74 17.81
CA LEU A 554 23.07 19.51 16.95
C LEU A 554 23.13 20.27 15.60
N LEU A 555 23.94 21.33 15.51
CA LEU A 555 24.12 22.15 14.32
C LEU A 555 25.04 21.52 13.25
N GLU A 556 25.80 20.48 13.59
CA GLU A 556 26.78 19.83 12.68
C GLU A 556 26.39 18.38 12.29
N GLU A 557 25.25 17.86 12.77
CA GLU A 557 24.80 16.51 12.43
C GLU A 557 24.28 16.43 10.97
N MET A 558 25.18 16.18 10.01
CA MET A 558 24.80 15.65 8.70
C MET A 558 24.44 14.17 8.85
N VAL A 559 23.18 13.82 8.62
CA VAL A 559 22.73 12.43 8.58
C VAL A 559 23.38 11.73 7.39
N THR A 560 24.45 10.98 7.65
CA THR A 560 25.14 10.19 6.62
C THR A 560 24.75 8.71 6.74
N PRO A 561 24.62 7.98 5.62
CA PRO A 561 24.41 6.54 5.64
C PRO A 561 25.52 5.83 6.42
N ARG A 562 25.19 4.72 7.11
CA ARG A 562 26.15 3.92 7.87
C ARG A 562 27.36 3.53 6.99
N LYS A 563 28.59 3.75 7.47
CA LYS A 563 29.82 3.34 6.77
C LYS A 563 30.09 1.85 7.02
N ASN A 564 30.51 1.12 5.98
CA ASN A 564 30.73 -0.34 5.95
C ASN A 564 29.46 -1.18 6.16
N LEU A 565 28.59 -1.17 5.16
CA LEU A 565 27.38 -2.01 5.14
C LEU A 565 27.71 -3.44 4.70
N PRO A 566 27.13 -4.47 5.32
CA PRO A 566 27.21 -5.84 4.82
C PRO A 566 26.58 -5.95 3.40
N PRO A 567 26.82 -7.05 2.68
CA PRO A 567 26.19 -7.26 1.37
C PRO A 567 24.66 -7.27 1.49
N LEU A 568 23.96 -6.78 0.45
CA LEU A 568 22.50 -6.85 0.37
C LEU A 568 21.99 -8.29 0.25
N LEU A 569 22.71 -9.09 -0.54
CA LEU A 569 22.39 -10.49 -0.85
C LEU A 569 23.50 -11.37 -0.32
N LEU A 570 23.12 -12.35 0.50
CA LEU A 570 24.01 -13.40 0.98
C LEU A 570 23.61 -14.72 0.32
N ARG A 571 24.61 -15.52 -0.06
CA ARG A 571 24.33 -16.89 -0.52
C ARG A 571 23.92 -17.74 0.68
N LEU A 572 23.05 -18.73 0.45
CA LEU A 572 22.65 -19.65 1.51
C LEU A 572 23.84 -20.41 2.11
N SER A 573 24.90 -20.65 1.33
CA SER A 573 26.14 -21.29 1.80
C SER A 573 26.98 -20.43 2.75
N GLU A 574 26.71 -19.12 2.82
CA GLU A 574 27.47 -18.18 3.65
C GLU A 574 26.83 -18.00 5.04
N ARG A 575 25.58 -18.44 5.24
CA ARG A 575 24.83 -18.26 6.49
C ARG A 575 24.40 -19.60 7.08
N PRO A 576 24.76 -19.93 8.33
CA PRO A 576 24.21 -21.10 9.00
C PRO A 576 22.70 -20.96 9.22
N ALA A 577 21.96 -22.03 8.98
CA ALA A 577 20.51 -22.09 9.21
C ALA A 577 20.21 -22.27 10.71
N GLU A 578 19.13 -21.65 11.18
CA GLU A 578 18.56 -21.96 12.48
C GLU A 578 18.01 -23.40 12.51
N LYS A 579 18.07 -24.06 13.67
CA LYS A 579 17.47 -25.39 13.85
C LYS A 579 15.96 -25.24 13.96
N LEU A 580 15.23 -25.81 13.00
CA LEU A 580 13.76 -25.82 12.99
C LEU A 580 13.25 -27.25 13.04
N ASP A 581 12.26 -27.50 13.89
CA ASP A 581 11.57 -28.78 14.03
C ASP A 581 10.43 -28.93 13.03
N TYR A 582 9.79 -27.82 12.64
CA TYR A 582 8.70 -27.81 11.67
C TYR A 582 8.74 -26.57 10.78
N LEU A 583 8.18 -26.72 9.57
CA LEU A 583 7.88 -25.62 8.67
C LEU A 583 6.38 -25.61 8.38
N GLY A 584 5.72 -24.49 8.67
CA GLY A 584 4.28 -24.32 8.49
C GLY A 584 3.92 -23.22 7.50
N VAL A 585 2.72 -23.31 6.92
CA VAL A 585 2.13 -22.28 6.06
C VAL A 585 0.75 -21.90 6.60
N SER A 586 0.36 -20.64 6.45
CA SER A 586 -0.99 -20.16 6.79
C SER A 586 -1.53 -19.35 5.62
N TYR A 587 -2.59 -19.85 4.97
CA TYR A 587 -3.19 -19.20 3.81
C TYR A 587 -4.71 -19.40 3.75
N GLY A 588 -5.40 -18.52 3.05
CA GLY A 588 -6.83 -18.69 2.75
C GLY A 588 -7.02 -19.82 1.73
N LEU A 589 -7.77 -20.86 2.11
CA LEU A 589 -7.94 -22.06 1.30
C LEU A 589 -8.51 -21.72 -0.09
N THR A 590 -7.73 -21.99 -1.13
CA THR A 590 -8.19 -21.96 -2.53
C THR A 590 -7.63 -23.19 -3.26
N PRO A 591 -8.35 -23.73 -4.26
CA PRO A 591 -7.87 -24.91 -4.99
C PRO A 591 -6.50 -24.73 -5.65
N GLN A 592 -6.14 -23.50 -6.02
CA GLN A 592 -4.84 -23.18 -6.64
C GLN A 592 -3.68 -23.16 -5.64
N LEU A 593 -3.93 -22.80 -4.38
CA LEU A 593 -2.91 -22.78 -3.33
C LEU A 593 -2.79 -24.12 -2.61
N LEU A 594 -3.86 -24.93 -2.62
CA LEU A 594 -3.87 -26.27 -2.04
C LEU A 594 -3.12 -27.29 -2.91
N LYS A 595 -3.18 -27.12 -4.23
CA LYS A 595 -2.47 -27.95 -5.21
C LYS A 595 -1.03 -27.47 -5.35
#